data_AF-A0A4Y2LVV9-F1
#
_entry.id   AF-A0A4Y2LVV9-F1
#
_cell.length_a   1.000
_cell.length_b   1.000
_cell.length_c   1.000
_cell.angle_alpha   90.00
_cell.angle_beta   90.00
_cell.angle_gamma   90.00
#
_symmetry.space_group_name_H-M   'P 1'
#
loop_
_entity.id
_entity.type
_entity.pdbx_description
1 polymer ?
#
loop_
_entity_poly.entity_id
_entity_poly.type
_entity_poly.pdbx_seq_one_letter_code
_entity_poly.pdbx_strand_id
1 'polypeptide(L)'
;MEQRVNVKFCFKLGKTATETHEMSMKVYGVEAVSKKCVFEWFKRFRDGKEDDKRSDIRVRQFLSTRKVTVLEHPPYSLDLAPADFLFLRLKGVQKGLRFSDISSNV
;
A
#
# COMPACT_ATOMS: atom_id res chain seq x y z
N MET A 1 0.78 -5.11 8.99
CA MET A 1 1.62 -5.04 7.76
C MET A 1 3.05 -5.47 8.06
N GLU A 2 3.68 -4.95 9.11
CA GLU A 2 5.07 -5.23 9.47
C GLU A 2 5.38 -6.71 9.74
N GLN A 3 4.57 -7.43 10.54
CA GLN A 3 4.81 -8.86 10.82
C GLN A 3 4.79 -9.73 9.55
N ARG A 4 4.00 -9.39 8.53
CA ARG A 4 3.97 -10.12 7.24
C ARG A 4 5.29 -10.03 6.49
N VAL A 5 5.95 -8.87 6.56
CA VAL A 5 7.28 -8.66 5.96
C VAL A 5 8.30 -9.55 6.65
N ASN A 6 8.24 -9.66 7.98
CA ASN A 6 9.14 -10.52 8.75
C ASN A 6 8.88 -12.01 8.49
N VAL A 7 7.62 -12.43 8.35
CA VAL A 7 7.29 -13.80 7.92
C VAL A 7 7.82 -14.09 6.51
N LYS A 8 7.70 -13.13 5.58
CA LYS A 8 8.26 -13.25 4.22
C LYS A 8 9.79 -13.33 4.23
N PHE A 9 10.45 -12.58 5.10
CA PHE A 9 11.89 -12.66 5.31
C PHE A 9 12.30 -14.06 5.81
N CYS A 10 11.64 -14.60 6.82
CA CYS A 10 11.89 -15.97 7.29
C CYS A 10 11.66 -17.03 6.21
N PHE A 11 10.61 -16.88 5.39
CA PHE A 11 10.37 -17.77 4.24
C PHE A 11 11.54 -17.73 3.23
N LYS A 12 12.03 -16.55 2.88
CA LYS A 12 13.20 -16.39 1.99
C LYS A 12 14.50 -16.94 2.58
N LEU A 13 14.62 -16.95 3.91
CA LEU A 13 15.73 -17.61 4.62
C LEU A 13 15.59 -19.15 4.67
N GLY A 14 14.54 -19.72 4.09
CA GLY A 14 14.31 -21.17 4.08
C GLY A 14 13.76 -21.72 5.40
N LYS A 15 13.30 -20.87 6.30
CA LYS A 15 12.64 -21.32 7.54
C LYS A 15 11.30 -21.95 7.25
N THR A 16 10.89 -22.91 8.08
CA THR A 16 9.55 -23.49 8.02
C THR A 16 8.51 -22.55 8.63
N ALA A 17 7.23 -22.77 8.29
CA ALA A 17 6.13 -21.99 8.85
C ALA A 17 6.03 -22.12 10.38
N THR A 18 6.37 -23.30 10.92
CA THR A 18 6.36 -23.56 12.36
C THR A 18 7.47 -22.79 13.07
N GLU A 19 8.72 -22.87 12.58
CA GLU A 19 9.83 -22.08 13.13
C GLU A 19 9.54 -20.57 13.07
N THR A 20 8.93 -20.12 11.97
CA THR A 20 8.59 -18.71 11.78
C THR A 20 7.52 -18.24 12.77
N HIS A 21 6.52 -19.08 13.06
CA HIS A 21 5.52 -18.78 14.09
C HIS A 21 6.14 -18.74 15.49
N GLU A 22 7.02 -19.69 15.83
CA GLU A 22 7.73 -19.68 17.12
C GLU A 22 8.61 -18.44 17.27
N MET A 23 9.33 -18.06 16.23
CA MET A 23 10.13 -16.83 16.21
C MET A 23 9.23 -15.59 16.37
N SER A 24 8.08 -15.58 15.69
CA SER A 24 7.10 -14.49 15.81
C SER A 24 6.54 -14.39 17.23
N MET A 25 6.22 -15.52 17.88
CA MET A 25 5.78 -15.55 19.27
C MET A 25 6.87 -15.06 20.24
N LYS A 26 8.15 -15.33 19.97
CA LYS A 26 9.26 -14.82 20.79
C LYS A 26 9.42 -13.30 20.70
N VAL A 27 9.19 -12.72 19.51
CA VAL A 27 9.37 -11.28 19.28
C VAL A 27 8.13 -10.47 19.67
N TYR A 28 6.94 -10.95 19.31
CA TYR A 28 5.69 -10.20 19.44
C TYR A 28 4.78 -10.71 20.57
N GLY A 29 5.06 -11.88 21.15
CA GLY A 29 4.25 -12.45 22.23
C GLY A 29 2.81 -12.70 21.79
N VAL A 30 1.86 -12.19 22.57
CA VAL A 30 0.42 -12.32 22.32
C VAL A 30 -0.07 -11.58 21.07
N GLU A 31 0.67 -10.55 20.65
CA GLU A 31 0.37 -9.77 19.45
C GLU A 31 0.89 -10.42 18.17
N ALA A 32 1.52 -11.60 18.26
CA ALA A 32 2.02 -12.32 17.11
C ALA A 32 0.88 -12.78 16.18
N VAL A 33 1.14 -12.74 14.88
CA VAL A 33 0.25 -13.32 13.87
C VAL A 33 0.00 -14.80 14.17
N SER A 34 -1.27 -15.19 14.11
CA SER A 34 -1.66 -16.57 14.40
C SER A 34 -0.95 -17.58 13.48
N LYS A 35 -0.71 -18.79 14.00
CA LYS A 35 -0.14 -19.91 13.24
C LYS A 35 -0.84 -20.13 11.91
N LYS A 36 -2.18 -20.05 11.88
CA LYS A 36 -2.98 -20.18 10.64
C LYS A 36 -2.59 -19.12 9.59
N CYS A 37 -2.41 -17.87 10.02
CA CYS A 37 -2.05 -16.77 9.12
C CYS A 37 -0.64 -16.95 8.54
N VAL A 38 0.32 -17.39 9.36
CA VAL A 38 1.69 -17.73 8.92
C VAL A 38 1.66 -18.83 7.84
N PHE A 39 0.92 -19.92 8.07
CA PHE A 39 0.79 -21.00 7.11
C PHE A 39 0.12 -20.56 5.80
N GLU A 40 -0.92 -19.74 5.89
CA GLU A 40 -1.59 -19.19 4.71
C GLU A 40 -0.64 -18.31 3.88
N TRP A 41 0.17 -17.46 4.53
CA TRP A 41 1.16 -16.66 3.83
C TRP A 41 2.25 -17.51 3.20
N PHE A 42 2.76 -18.52 3.91
CA PHE A 42 3.71 -19.49 3.35
C PHE A 42 3.19 -20.18 2.09
N LYS A 43 1.91 -20.57 2.09
CA LYS A 43 1.25 -21.11 0.89
C LYS A 43 1.22 -20.08 -0.24
N ARG A 44 0.81 -18.85 0.04
CA ARG A 44 0.76 -17.77 -0.97
C ARG A 44 2.14 -17.42 -1.53
N PHE A 45 3.19 -17.43 -0.70
CA PHE A 45 4.56 -17.17 -1.12
C PHE A 45 5.07 -18.27 -2.05
N ARG A 46 4.77 -19.54 -1.74
CA ARG A 46 5.08 -20.67 -2.61
C ARG A 46 4.34 -20.59 -3.95
N ASP A 47 3.07 -20.18 -3.91
CA ASP A 47 2.23 -20.03 -5.10
C ASP A 47 2.57 -18.77 -5.94
N GLY A 48 3.54 -17.95 -5.51
CA GLY A 48 3.89 -16.68 -6.18
C GLY A 48 2.78 -15.62 -6.11
N LYS A 49 1.75 -15.81 -5.28
CA LYS A 49 0.61 -14.90 -5.12
C LYS A 49 0.91 -13.82 -4.07
N GLU A 50 2.00 -13.10 -4.28
CA GLU A 50 2.38 -11.98 -3.44
C GLU A 50 1.61 -10.72 -3.88
N ASP A 51 0.46 -10.47 -3.25
CA ASP A 51 -0.23 -9.18 -3.33
C ASP A 51 0.66 -8.08 -2.74
N ASP A 52 1.52 -7.48 -3.57
CA ASP A 52 2.37 -6.35 -3.19
C ASP A 52 1.78 -4.99 -3.60
N LYS A 53 0.62 -4.97 -4.25
CA LYS A 53 0.11 -3.75 -4.92
C LYS A 53 -1.41 -3.71 -5.05
N ARG A 54 -2.20 -4.14 -4.05
CA ARG A 54 -3.66 -4.28 -4.25
C ARG A 54 -4.36 -2.97 -4.69
N SER A 55 -3.87 -1.79 -4.30
CA SER A 55 -4.35 -0.50 -4.81
C SER A 55 -3.80 -0.17 -6.20
N ASP A 56 -2.47 -0.22 -6.38
CA ASP A 56 -1.80 0.10 -7.65
C ASP A 56 -2.21 -0.86 -8.78
N ILE A 57 -2.32 -2.17 -8.52
CA ILE A 57 -2.84 -3.17 -9.48
C ILE A 57 -4.29 -2.87 -9.85
N ARG A 58 -5.17 -2.53 -8.91
CA ARG A 58 -6.57 -2.21 -9.21
C ARG A 58 -6.70 -0.97 -10.09
N VAL A 59 -5.94 0.09 -9.76
CA VAL A 59 -5.92 1.32 -10.54
C VAL A 59 -5.36 1.04 -11.94
N ARG A 60 -4.21 0.36 -12.04
CA ARG A 60 -3.61 -0.03 -13.33
C ARG A 60 -4.56 -0.89 -14.17
N GLN A 61 -5.20 -1.89 -13.56
CA GLN A 61 -6.16 -2.76 -14.24
C GLN A 61 -7.36 -1.98 -14.79
N PHE A 62 -7.92 -1.08 -13.98
CA PHE A 62 -9.03 -0.22 -14.40
C PHE A 62 -8.63 0.71 -15.57
N LEU A 63 -7.45 1.32 -15.51
CA LEU A 63 -6.92 2.18 -16.56
C LEU A 63 -6.70 1.39 -17.86
N SER A 64 -6.15 0.17 -17.77
CA SER A 64 -6.01 -0.73 -18.93
C SER A 64 -7.37 -1.12 -19.54
N THR A 65 -8.37 -1.46 -18.72
CA THR A 65 -9.73 -1.74 -19.21
C THR A 65 -10.33 -0.55 -19.96
N ARG A 66 -10.04 0.68 -19.52
CA ARG A 66 -10.50 1.92 -20.15
C ARG A 66 -9.58 2.46 -21.25
N LYS A 67 -8.50 1.74 -21.58
CA LYS A 67 -7.48 2.16 -22.57
C LYS A 67 -6.88 3.54 -22.26
N VAL A 68 -6.74 3.88 -20.99
CA VAL A 68 -6.07 5.13 -20.57
C VAL A 68 -4.57 4.89 -20.55
N THR A 69 -3.83 5.74 -21.25
CA THR A 69 -2.36 5.70 -21.25
C THR A 69 -1.82 6.20 -19.91
N VAL A 70 -1.04 5.36 -19.24
CA VAL A 70 -0.35 5.74 -18.01
C VAL A 70 0.97 6.39 -18.40
N LEU A 71 1.12 7.69 -18.11
CA LEU A 71 2.39 8.39 -18.28
C LEU A 71 3.25 8.13 -17.05
N GLU A 72 4.45 7.57 -17.26
CA GLU A 72 5.41 7.37 -16.18
C GLU A 72 5.88 8.73 -15.64
N HIS A 73 5.71 8.95 -14.33
CA HIS A 73 6.14 10.18 -13.66
C HIS A 73 7.20 9.85 -12.59
N PRO A 74 8.27 10.66 -12.45
CA PRO A 74 9.25 10.44 -11.39
C PRO A 74 8.63 10.75 -10.02
N PRO A 75 9.13 10.14 -8.93
CA PRO A 75 8.76 10.54 -7.59
C PRO A 75 9.23 11.98 -7.33
N TYR A 76 8.31 12.82 -6.83
CA TYR A 76 8.55 14.22 -6.44
C TYR A 76 8.94 15.19 -7.58
N SER A 77 8.46 14.97 -8.80
CA SER A 77 8.55 15.96 -9.89
C SER A 77 7.40 16.97 -9.87
N LEU A 78 7.53 17.98 -9.01
CA LEU A 78 6.55 19.06 -8.82
C LEU A 78 6.44 20.03 -10.02
N ASP A 79 7.38 19.96 -10.96
CA ASP A 79 7.50 20.83 -12.14
C ASP A 79 6.81 20.25 -13.39
N LEU A 80 6.43 18.98 -13.37
CA LEU A 80 5.96 18.23 -14.54
C LEU A 80 4.45 17.94 -14.53
N ALA A 81 3.74 18.18 -13.43
CA ALA A 81 2.30 18.00 -13.37
C ALA A 81 1.59 19.34 -13.64
N PRO A 82 0.81 19.48 -14.73
CA PRO A 82 0.05 20.69 -15.02
C PRO A 82 -0.88 21.12 -13.87
N ALA A 83 -1.36 20.15 -13.08
CA ALA A 83 -2.22 20.39 -11.93
C ALA A 83 -1.50 21.14 -10.79
N ASP A 84 -0.21 20.89 -10.55
CA ASP A 84 0.55 21.56 -9.49
C ASP A 84 0.67 23.06 -9.75
N PHE A 85 0.91 23.44 -11.01
CA PHE A 85 0.92 24.84 -11.44
C PHE A 85 -0.42 25.54 -11.20
N LEU A 86 -1.53 24.86 -11.51
CA LEU A 86 -2.88 25.39 -11.28
C LEU A 86 -3.17 25.52 -9.79
N PHE A 87 -2.72 24.57 -8.97
CA PHE A 87 -2.95 24.58 -7.54
C PHE A 87 -2.22 25.73 -6.83
N LEU A 88 -1.00 26.08 -7.27
CA LEU A 88 -0.29 27.26 -6.76
C LEU A 88 -1.06 28.56 -6.98
N ARG A 89 -1.69 28.72 -8.16
CA ARG A 89 -2.53 29.89 -8.46
C ARG A 89 -3.78 29.91 -7.59
N LEU A 90 -4.48 28.78 -7.49
CA LEU A 90 -5.67 28.65 -6.65
C LEU A 90 -5.36 28.93 -5.17
N LYS A 91 -4.22 28.46 -4.67
CA LYS A 91 -3.76 28.71 -3.30
C LYS A 91 -3.57 30.21 -3.02
N GLY A 92 -3.09 30.97 -3.99
CA GLY A 92 -3.01 32.43 -3.90
C GLY A 92 -4.39 33.08 -3.74
N VAL A 93 -5.35 32.65 -4.55
CA VAL A 93 -6.74 33.16 -4.51
C VAL A 93 -7.45 32.77 -3.22
N GLN A 94 -7.18 31.58 -2.69
CA GLN A 94 -7.77 31.08 -1.45
C GLN A 94 -7.12 31.67 -0.18
N LYS A 95 -6.00 32.37 -0.31
CA LYS A 95 -5.26 32.90 0.84
C LYS A 95 -6.11 33.99 1.54
N GLY A 96 -6.49 33.73 2.79
CA GLY A 96 -7.29 34.64 3.60
C GLY A 96 -8.80 34.46 3.47
N LEU A 97 -9.27 33.59 2.56
CA LEU A 97 -10.68 33.19 2.54
C LEU A 97 -10.94 32.21 3.67
N ARG A 98 -11.97 32.48 4.49
CA ARG A 98 -12.51 31.53 5.46
C ARG A 98 -13.79 30.93 4.90
N PHE A 99 -13.75 29.64 4.63
CA PHE A 99 -14.92 28.88 4.21
C PHE A 99 -15.67 28.40 5.45
N SER A 100 -17.00 28.53 5.46
CA SER A 100 -17.87 27.85 6.42
C SER A 100 -17.90 26.35 6.14
N ASP A 101 -18.35 25.56 7.11
CA ASP A 101 -18.49 24.11 6.94
C ASP A 101 -19.37 23.77 5.74
N ILE A 102 -19.02 22.66 5.08
CA ILE A 102 -19.79 22.13 3.96
C ILE A 102 -21.14 21.68 4.54
N SER A 103 -22.22 22.29 4.08
CA SER A 103 -23.58 21.83 4.39
C SER A 103 -23.69 20.36 4.05
N SER A 104 -23.68 19.51 5.08
CA SER A 104 -23.93 18.08 4.95
C SER A 104 -25.40 17.91 4.60
N ASN A 105 -25.71 17.89 3.30
CA ASN A 105 -26.99 17.37 2.83
C ASN A 105 -26.98 15.86 3.10
N VAL A 106 -27.62 15.49 4.20
CA VAL A 106 -28.10 14.13 4.49
C VAL A 106 -29.16 13.76 3.47
#